data_AF-A0AAW9EDZ7-F1
#
_entry.id   AF-A0AAW9EDZ7-F1
#
_cell.length_a   1.000
_cell.length_b   1.000
_cell.length_c   1.000
_cell.angle_alpha   90.00
_cell.angle_beta   90.00
_cell.angle_gamma   90.00
#
_symmetry.space_group_name_H-M   'P 1'
#
loop_
_entity.id
_entity.type
_entity.pdbx_description
1 polymer ?
#
loop_
_entity_poly.entity_id
_entity_poly.type
_entity_poly.pdbx_seq_one_letter_code
_entity_poly.pdbx_strand_id
1 'polypeptide(L)'
;IWYIADAFRAGMSVDGVFNLTNIDRWFLVQIEEIVRLEEQVAQLGLAGLNADFLRQLKRKGFADARLANILNVKEQTIRQLREQYQLHPVYKRVDT
;
A
#
# COMPACT_ATOMS: atom_id res chain seq x y z
N ILE A 1 15.06 -2.69 5.16
CA ILE A 1 14.01 -2.15 4.26
C ILE A 1 12.98 -1.30 5.01
N TRP A 2 12.47 -1.72 6.18
CA TRP A 2 11.45 -0.98 6.94
C TRP A 2 11.82 0.47 7.27
N TYR A 3 13.08 0.72 7.66
CA TYR A 3 13.57 2.08 7.94
C TYR A 3 13.52 3.03 6.75
N ILE A 4 13.53 2.53 5.50
CA ILE A 4 13.38 3.38 4.31
C ILE A 4 11.94 3.91 4.22
N ALA A 5 10.96 3.05 4.50
CA ALA A 5 9.58 3.49 4.56
C ALA A 5 9.35 4.47 5.72
N ASP A 6 9.99 4.24 6.88
CA ASP A 6 9.92 5.18 8.02
C ASP A 6 10.59 6.52 7.71
N ALA A 7 11.68 6.54 6.95
CA ALA A 7 12.30 7.77 6.46
C ALA A 7 11.32 8.60 5.61
N PHE A 8 10.56 7.96 4.72
CA PHE A 8 9.52 8.64 3.95
C PHE A 8 8.35 9.12 4.82
N ARG A 9 7.92 8.33 5.82
CA ARG A 9 6.91 8.76 6.81
C ARG A 9 7.38 9.96 7.64
N ALA A 10 8.68 10.08 7.87
CA ALA A 10 9.30 11.22 8.54
C ALA A 10 9.52 12.43 7.62
N GLY A 11 9.14 12.35 6.34
CA GLY A 11 9.23 13.45 5.38
C GLY A 11 10.59 13.59 4.68
N MET A 12 11.46 12.57 4.73
CA MET A 12 12.72 12.60 3.97
C MET A 12 12.46 12.51 2.47
N SER A 13 13.24 13.26 1.68
CA SER A 13 13.16 13.20 0.22
C SER A 13 13.82 11.95 -0.35
N VAL A 14 13.38 11.54 -1.54
CA VAL A 14 13.99 10.43 -2.30
C VAL A 14 15.49 10.64 -2.49
N ASP A 15 15.93 11.86 -2.82
CA ASP A 15 17.36 12.17 -2.96
C ASP A 15 18.13 12.05 -1.64
N GLY A 16 17.51 12.44 -0.52
CA GLY A 16 18.10 12.28 0.81
C GLY A 16 18.33 10.81 1.16
N VAL A 17 17.33 9.97 0.91
CA VAL A 17 17.44 8.52 1.14
C VAL A 17 18.42 7.86 0.17
N PHE A 18 18.43 8.29 -1.10
CA PHE A 18 19.38 7.83 -2.12
C PHE A 18 20.82 8.07 -1.67
N ASN A 19 21.14 9.29 -1.23
CA ASN A 19 22.51 9.65 -0.82
C ASN A 19 23.02 8.83 0.38
N LEU A 20 22.11 8.35 1.24
CA LEU A 20 22.45 7.54 2.41
C LEU A 20 22.54 6.04 2.12
N THR A 21 21.77 5.55 1.16
CA THR A 21 21.59 4.10 0.93
C THR A 21 22.19 3.60 -0.39
N ASN A 22 22.43 4.50 -1.35
CA ASN A 22 22.78 4.21 -2.74
C ASN A 22 21.79 3.28 -3.46
N ILE A 23 20.57 3.11 -2.93
CA ILE A 23 19.50 2.37 -3.60
C ILE A 23 18.97 3.22 -4.73
N ASP A 24 18.86 2.64 -5.94
CA ASP A 24 18.38 3.38 -7.10
C ASP A 24 17.04 4.08 -6.84
N ARG A 25 16.95 5.34 -7.30
CA ARG A 25 15.77 6.20 -7.11
C ARG A 25 14.50 5.54 -7.61
N TRP A 26 14.58 4.73 -8.66
CA TRP A 26 13.44 4.00 -9.21
C TRP A 26 12.75 3.15 -8.13
N PHE A 27 13.52 2.41 -7.32
CA PHE A 27 12.95 1.63 -6.21
C PHE A 27 12.42 2.52 -5.08
N LEU A 28 13.15 3.59 -4.76
CA LEU A 28 12.78 4.50 -3.68
C LEU A 28 11.45 5.21 -3.96
N VAL A 29 11.21 5.64 -5.19
CA VAL A 29 9.93 6.24 -5.61
C VAL A 29 8.78 5.24 -5.48
N GLN A 30 8.99 3.96 -5.78
CA GLN A 30 7.95 2.94 -5.58
C GLN A 30 7.61 2.76 -4.09
N ILE A 31 8.61 2.79 -3.20
CA ILE A 31 8.40 2.70 -1.76
C ILE A 31 7.67 3.95 -1.25
N GLU A 32 8.09 5.13 -1.68
CA GLU A 32 7.44 6.40 -1.34
C GLU A 32 5.97 6.40 -1.76
N GLU A 33 5.65 5.92 -2.97
CA GLU A 33 4.27 5.80 -3.45
C GLU A 33 3.42 4.90 -2.54
N ILE A 34 3.97 3.76 -2.09
CA ILE A 34 3.28 2.86 -1.15
C ILE A 34 3.01 3.58 0.18
N VAL A 35 3.98 4.33 0.71
CA VAL A 35 3.80 5.09 1.96
C VAL A 35 2.73 6.16 1.81
N ARG A 36 2.71 6.91 0.70
CA ARG A 36 1.67 7.92 0.45
C ARG A 36 0.28 7.30 0.34
N LEU A 37 0.15 6.12 -0.27
CA LEU A 37 -1.11 5.39 -0.31
C LEU A 37 -1.57 4.95 1.09
N GLU A 38 -0.65 4.55 1.97
CA GLU A 38 -0.97 4.25 3.38
C GLU A 38 -1.56 5.48 4.10
N GLU A 39 -0.95 6.65 3.90
CA GLU A 39 -1.43 7.90 4.48
C GLU A 39 -2.81 8.29 3.94
N GLN A 40 -3.03 8.13 2.64
CA GLN A 40 -4.35 8.36 2.02
C GLN A 40 -5.42 7.44 2.61
N VAL A 41 -5.10 6.15 2.82
CA VAL A 41 -6.01 5.21 3.47
C VAL A 41 -6.32 5.66 4.90
N ALA A 42 -5.31 6.09 5.66
CA ALA A 42 -5.50 6.58 7.03
C ALA A 42 -6.40 7.84 7.08
N GLN A 43 -6.25 8.75 6.12
CA GLN A 43 -7.03 10.00 6.03
C GLN A 43 -8.47 9.77 5.60
N LEU A 44 -8.69 8.94 4.58
CA LEU A 44 -10.00 8.67 4.01
C LEU A 44 -10.84 7.73 4.89
N GLY A 45 -10.18 6.91 5.70
CA GLY A 45 -10.83 5.93 6.55
C GLY A 45 -11.56 4.84 5.75
N LEU A 46 -12.38 4.06 6.46
CA LEU A 46 -13.12 2.95 5.84
C LEU A 46 -14.18 3.43 4.84
N ALA A 47 -14.78 4.60 5.06
CA ALA A 47 -15.80 5.17 4.18
C ALA A 47 -15.25 5.57 2.80
N GLY A 48 -13.95 5.92 2.71
CA GLY A 48 -13.32 6.26 1.43
C GLY A 48 -12.77 5.07 0.65
N LEU A 49 -12.84 3.84 1.19
CA LEU A 49 -12.48 2.62 0.47
C LEU A 49 -13.59 2.19 -0.52
N ASN A 50 -13.76 2.97 -1.59
CA ASN A 50 -14.60 2.55 -2.71
C ASN A 50 -13.96 1.40 -3.51
N ALA A 51 -14.73 0.79 -4.40
CA ALA A 51 -14.29 -0.39 -5.16
C ALA A 51 -13.02 -0.14 -6.00
N ASP A 52 -12.91 1.04 -6.63
CA ASP A 52 -11.77 1.37 -7.50
C ASP A 52 -10.50 1.62 -6.69
N PHE A 53 -10.60 2.35 -5.59
CA PHE A 53 -9.47 2.63 -4.71
C PHE A 53 -9.00 1.35 -4.02
N LEU A 54 -9.90 0.51 -3.53
CA LEU A 54 -9.55 -0.79 -2.97
C LEU A 54 -8.86 -1.68 -4.02
N ARG A 55 -9.35 -1.69 -5.27
CA ARG A 55 -8.71 -2.41 -6.38
C ARG A 55 -7.30 -1.88 -6.66
N GLN A 56 -7.09 -0.57 -6.65
CA GLN A 56 -5.76 0.03 -6.81
C GLN A 56 -4.80 -0.44 -5.72
N LEU A 57 -5.23 -0.39 -4.45
CA LEU A 57 -4.43 -0.85 -3.31
C LEU A 57 -4.08 -2.34 -3.45
N LYS A 58 -5.05 -3.20 -3.78
CA LYS A 58 -4.77 -4.64 -3.96
C LYS A 58 -3.80 -4.90 -5.11
N ARG A 59 -3.86 -4.15 -6.22
CA ARG A 59 -2.90 -4.26 -7.33
C ARG A 59 -1.49 -3.76 -6.97
N LYS A 60 -1.39 -2.82 -6.03
CA LYS A 60 -0.11 -2.36 -5.45
C LYS A 60 0.44 -3.31 -4.37
N GLY A 61 -0.24 -4.43 -4.09
CA GLY A 61 0.24 -5.46 -3.17
C GLY A 61 -0.19 -5.30 -1.72
N PHE A 62 -1.13 -4.38 -1.41
CA PHE A 62 -1.63 -4.21 -0.04
C PHE A 62 -2.34 -5.46 0.48
N ALA A 63 -1.89 -5.95 1.63
CA ALA A 63 -2.55 -7.04 2.36
C ALA A 63 -3.80 -6.53 3.10
N ASP A 64 -4.81 -7.40 3.25
CA ASP A 64 -6.04 -7.05 3.99
C ASP A 64 -5.70 -6.71 5.46
N ALA A 65 -4.79 -7.49 6.08
CA ALA A 65 -4.24 -7.20 7.40
C ALA A 65 -3.57 -5.82 7.53
N ARG A 66 -2.86 -5.36 6.49
CA ARG A 66 -2.18 -4.05 6.53
C ARG A 66 -3.19 -2.90 6.51
N LEU A 67 -4.18 -2.99 5.62
CA LEU A 67 -5.28 -2.01 5.56
C LEU A 67 -6.09 -2.00 6.86
N ALA A 68 -6.36 -3.18 7.41
CA ALA A 68 -7.06 -3.33 8.68
C ALA A 68 -6.30 -2.66 9.85
N ASN A 69 -4.98 -2.84 9.91
CA ASN A 69 -4.14 -2.19 10.92
C ASN A 69 -4.13 -0.66 10.79
N ILE A 70 -4.06 -0.13 9.57
CA ILE A 70 -4.09 1.33 9.33
C ILE A 70 -5.42 1.93 9.77
N LEU A 71 -6.53 1.23 9.49
CA LEU A 71 -7.88 1.68 9.76
C LEU A 71 -8.38 1.31 11.16
N ASN A 72 -7.58 0.60 11.95
CA ASN A 72 -7.94 0.05 13.24
C ASN A 72 -9.27 -0.77 13.22
N VAL A 73 -9.41 -1.63 12.21
CA VAL A 73 -10.55 -2.54 12.05
C VAL A 73 -10.08 -3.98 12.04
N LYS A 74 -11.02 -4.93 12.09
CA LYS A 74 -10.69 -6.35 11.92
C LYS A 74 -10.38 -6.63 10.45
N GLU A 75 -9.41 -7.50 10.19
CA GLU A 75 -9.09 -7.96 8.84
C GLU A 75 -10.31 -8.53 8.10
N GLN A 76 -11.19 -9.22 8.83
CA GLN A 76 -12.46 -9.72 8.30
C GLN A 76 -13.32 -8.63 7.67
N THR A 77 -13.31 -7.41 8.22
CA THR A 77 -14.10 -6.29 7.68
C THR A 77 -13.60 -5.89 6.28
N ILE A 78 -12.28 -5.82 6.09
CA ILE A 78 -11.68 -5.52 4.77
C ILE A 78 -11.95 -6.65 3.79
N ARG A 79 -11.89 -7.91 4.25
CA ARG A 79 -12.21 -9.07 3.43
C ARG A 79 -13.67 -9.08 2.97
N GLN A 80 -14.60 -8.79 3.88
CA GLN A 80 -16.03 -8.67 3.55
C GLN A 80 -16.28 -7.55 2.54
N LEU A 81 -15.65 -6.39 2.73
CA LEU A 81 -15.73 -5.28 1.77
C LEU A 81 -15.22 -5.68 0.38
N ARG A 82 -14.12 -6.43 0.35
CA ARG A 82 -13.53 -6.97 -0.88
C ARG A 82 -14.47 -7.96 -1.57
N GLU A 83 -15.13 -8.83 -0.82
CA GLU A 83 -16.14 -9.77 -1.32
C GLU A 83 -17.40 -9.03 -1.84
N GLN A 84 -17.86 -7.99 -1.13
CA GLN A 84 -18.98 -7.14 -1.56
C GLN A 84 -18.72 -6.47 -2.91
N TYR A 85 -17.47 -6.06 -3.17
CA TYR A 85 -17.05 -5.49 -4.45
C TYR A 85 -16.60 -6.53 -5.49
N GLN A 86 -16.78 -7.82 -5.21
CA GLN A 86 -16.37 -8.92 -6.09
C GLN A 86 -14.88 -8.84 -6.51
N LEU A 87 -14.04 -8.35 -5.60
CA LEU A 87 -12.63 -8.10 -5.87
C LEU A 87 -11.77 -9.30 -5.44
N HIS A 88 -11.50 -10.19 -6.39
CA HIS A 88 -10.72 -11.40 -6.15
C HIS A 88 -9.40 -11.39 -6.94
N PRO A 89 -8.33 -12.00 -6.41
CA PRO A 89 -7.10 -12.19 -7.16
C PRO A 89 -7.34 -13.15 -8.33
N VAL A 90 -6.56 -12.97 -9.40
CA VAL A 90 -6.50 -13.93 -10.51
C VAL A 90 -5.14 -14.63 -10.49
N TYR A 91 -5.14 -15.89 -10.88
CA TYR A 91 -3.91 -16.69 -10.99
C TYR A 91 -3.45 -16.70 -12.44
N LYS A 92 -2.16 -16.41 -12.65
CA LYS A 92 -1.51 -16.44 -13.96
C LYS A 92 -0.51 -17.59 -13.99
N ARG A 93 -0.31 -18.19 -15.16
CA ARG A 93 0.73 -19.19 -15.40
C ARG A 93 1.95 -18.49 -16.01
N VAL A 94 3.13 -19.00 -15.71
CA VAL A 94 4.36 -18.68 -16.43
C VAL A 94 4.49 -19.73 -17.54
N ASP A 95 4.58 -19.29 -18.78
CA ASP A 95 4.50 -20.11 -19.99
C ASP A 95 5.81 -20.15 -20.81
N THR A 96 6.90 -19.66 -20.22
CA THR A 96 8.27 -19.70 -20.75
C THR A 96 9.14 -20.70 -20.01
#